data_AF-A0A9X2Q2L6-F1
#
_entry.id   AF-A0A9X2Q2L6-F1
#
_cell.length_a   1.000
_cell.length_b   1.000
_cell.length_c   1.000
_cell.angle_alpha   90.00
_cell.angle_beta   90.00
_cell.angle_gamma   90.00
#
_symmetry.space_group_name_H-M   'P 1'
#
loop_
_entity.id
_entity.type
_entity.pdbx_description
1 polymer ?
#
loop_
_entity_poly.entity_id
_entity_poly.type
_entity_poly.pdbx_seq_one_letter_code
_entity_poly.pdbx_strand_id
1 'polypeptide(L)'
;MLLGYDIGSSAIKAALLDPDTGNTVASARAPSDHEMSMDAPRPGWAEQPPARWWRHMQAATDALRSRPDADLQAVQAIGITYQMHGLVLVDENHEALRPAIIWADSRAVDIGREAFGALGTDWCLRHLLNSPGNFTAAKLAWVQRNEPDVYDRVHKAMLPGDYLALRLTGTVRTTPSGLSEGTLWDVQRQGLAVDRSTTSTSTRASGRLPSRPFPSRAPSPPPPPQPWACRAAFPWPTGRATSPTTRFR
;
A
#
# COMPACT_ATOMS: atom_id res chain seq x y z
N MET A 1 15.08 10.49 -21.98
CA MET A 1 15.66 9.74 -20.83
C MET A 1 14.54 9.22 -19.94
N LEU A 2 14.80 8.14 -19.20
CA LEU A 2 13.90 7.56 -18.19
C LEU A 2 14.59 7.60 -16.82
N LEU A 3 13.86 7.94 -15.76
CA LEU A 3 14.41 7.99 -14.40
C LEU A 3 13.77 6.90 -13.54
N GLY A 4 14.58 5.99 -13.01
CA GLY A 4 14.13 4.95 -12.08
C GLY A 4 14.55 5.26 -10.65
N TYR A 5 13.65 5.02 -9.69
CA TYR A 5 13.97 4.98 -8.27
C TYR A 5 13.71 3.61 -7.68
N ASP A 6 14.62 3.13 -6.83
CA ASP A 6 14.45 1.93 -6.02
C ASP A 6 14.49 2.30 -4.54
N ILE A 7 13.35 2.12 -3.86
CA ILE A 7 13.15 2.45 -2.45
C ILE A 7 13.48 1.22 -1.62
N GLY A 8 14.77 0.98 -1.41
CA GLY A 8 15.26 -0.09 -0.57
C GLY A 8 15.19 0.25 0.91
N SER A 9 15.34 -0.77 1.77
CA SER A 9 15.37 -0.57 3.23
C SER A 9 16.60 0.20 3.69
N SER A 10 17.75 0.05 3.02
CA SER A 10 19.02 0.68 3.41
C SER A 10 19.43 1.88 2.55
N ALA A 11 18.76 2.15 1.43
CA ALA A 11 18.98 3.36 0.63
C ALA A 11 17.90 3.52 -0.45
N ILE A 12 17.74 4.76 -0.92
CA ILE A 12 17.12 5.06 -2.21
C ILE A 12 18.20 5.02 -3.29
N LYS A 13 17.98 4.26 -4.36
CA LYS A 13 18.84 4.32 -5.55
C LYS A 13 18.09 5.04 -6.67
N ALA A 14 18.81 5.80 -7.48
CA ALA A 14 18.28 6.47 -8.64
C ALA A 14 19.14 6.14 -9.87
N ALA A 15 18.51 5.88 -11.01
CA ALA A 15 19.20 5.60 -12.26
C ALA A 15 18.54 6.35 -13.42
N LEU A 16 19.36 7.05 -14.20
CA LEU A 16 18.96 7.69 -15.44
C LEU A 16 19.33 6.76 -16.60
N LEU A 17 18.33 6.41 -17.40
CA LEU A 17 18.44 5.43 -18.48
C LEU A 17 18.21 6.09 -19.83
N ASP A 18 19.00 5.66 -20.81
CA ASP A 18 18.76 5.91 -22.22
C ASP A 18 17.65 4.95 -22.72
N PRO A 19 16.52 5.46 -23.24
CA PRO A 19 15.38 4.62 -23.61
C PRO A 19 15.62 3.78 -24.87
N ASP A 20 16.52 4.20 -25.76
CA ASP A 20 16.75 3.54 -27.05
C ASP A 20 17.70 2.37 -26.90
N THR A 21 18.70 2.51 -26.03
CA THR A 21 19.75 1.51 -25.79
C THR A 21 19.52 0.70 -24.51
N GLY A 22 18.72 1.22 -23.56
CA GLY A 22 18.55 0.64 -22.22
C GLY A 22 19.75 0.87 -21.28
N ASN A 23 20.78 1.59 -21.73
CA ASN A 23 22.00 1.81 -20.95
C ASN A 23 21.78 2.79 -19.79
N THR A 24 22.52 2.59 -18.71
CA THR A 24 22.57 3.55 -17.60
C THR A 24 23.48 4.71 -17.96
N VAL A 25 22.91 5.91 -18.05
CA VAL A 25 23.63 7.17 -18.28
C VAL A 25 24.29 7.65 -16.99
N ALA A 26 23.54 7.61 -15.89
CA ALA A 26 24.03 7.98 -14.57
C ALA A 26 23.28 7.22 -13.48
N SER A 27 23.92 7.00 -12.33
CA SER A 27 23.27 6.45 -11.15
C SER A 27 23.74 7.16 -9.89
N ALA A 28 22.89 7.14 -8.87
CA ALA A 28 23.16 7.69 -7.55
C ALA A 28 22.47 6.82 -6.49
N ARG A 29 22.92 6.95 -5.23
CA ARG A 29 22.18 6.45 -4.07
C ARG A 29 22.20 7.48 -2.95
N ALA A 30 21.19 7.42 -2.09
CA ALA A 30 21.13 8.20 -0.86
C ALA A 30 20.50 7.37 0.28
N PRO A 31 21.08 7.38 1.49
CA PRO A 31 22.43 7.89 1.82
C PRO A 31 23.54 7.15 1.07
N SER A 32 24.67 7.82 0.80
CA SER A 32 25.79 7.31 -0.01
C SER A 32 26.92 6.69 0.80
N ASP A 33 27.03 7.06 2.07
CA ASP A 33 28.13 6.80 2.99
C ASP A 33 27.74 5.88 4.16
N HIS A 34 26.45 5.70 4.40
CA HIS A 34 25.90 4.82 5.43
C HIS A 34 24.58 4.20 4.95
N GLU A 35 23.99 3.32 5.76
CA GLU A 35 22.66 2.76 5.49
C GLU A 35 21.57 3.63 6.12
N MET A 36 20.47 3.80 5.39
CA MET A 36 19.24 4.39 5.90
C MET A 36 18.76 3.61 7.11
N SER A 37 18.56 4.30 8.24
CA SER A 37 18.17 3.63 9.47
C SER A 37 16.78 2.99 9.39
N MET A 38 16.59 1.93 10.15
CA MET A 38 15.30 1.33 10.47
C MET A 38 15.09 1.46 11.98
N ASP A 39 13.93 1.99 12.36
CA ASP A 39 13.59 2.19 13.76
C ASP A 39 12.92 0.91 14.28
N ALA A 40 13.42 0.37 15.39
CA ALA A 40 12.91 -0.87 16.00
C ALA A 40 12.49 -0.60 17.46
N PRO A 41 11.32 0.04 17.70
CA PRO A 41 10.91 0.48 19.03
C PRO A 41 10.68 -0.67 20.02
N ARG A 42 10.38 -1.87 19.50
CA ARG A 42 10.14 -3.09 20.26
C ARG A 42 10.72 -4.30 19.50
N PRO A 43 11.05 -5.40 20.19
CA PRO A 43 11.42 -6.64 19.51
C PRO A 43 10.37 -7.05 18.47
N GLY A 44 10.84 -7.41 17.27
CA GLY A 44 9.99 -7.77 16.13
C GLY A 44 9.33 -6.60 15.40
N TRP A 45 9.53 -5.36 15.83
CA TRP A 45 9.03 -4.17 15.15
C TRP A 45 10.08 -3.58 14.22
N ALA A 46 9.65 -3.10 13.06
CA ALA A 46 10.51 -2.39 12.11
C ALA A 46 9.74 -1.27 11.42
N GLU A 47 10.28 -0.05 11.50
CA GLU A 47 9.62 1.16 11.02
C GLU A 47 10.58 2.09 10.28
N GLN A 48 10.05 2.86 9.33
CA GLN A 48 10.77 3.96 8.69
C GLN A 48 9.84 5.17 8.46
N PRO A 49 10.23 6.39 8.83
CA PRO A 49 9.45 7.59 8.52
C PRO A 49 9.37 7.80 7.00
N PRO A 50 8.17 7.92 6.39
CA PRO A 50 8.04 8.14 4.94
C PRO A 50 8.75 9.41 4.44
N ALA A 51 8.80 10.45 5.28
CA ALA A 51 9.54 11.68 4.99
C ALA A 51 11.05 11.44 4.78
N ARG A 52 11.62 10.38 5.40
CA ARG A 52 13.02 9.98 5.21
C ARG A 52 13.25 9.51 3.77
N TRP A 53 12.34 8.70 3.23
CA TRP A 53 12.40 8.25 1.83
C TRP A 53 12.30 9.43 0.86
N TRP A 54 11.38 10.36 1.11
CA TRP A 54 11.25 11.56 0.28
C TRP A 54 12.54 12.39 0.24
N ARG A 55 13.13 12.66 1.42
CA ARG A 55 14.39 13.40 1.52
C ARG A 55 15.54 12.69 0.79
N HIS A 56 15.64 11.37 0.90
CA HIS A 56 16.69 10.63 0.20
C HIS A 56 16.43 10.49 -1.30
N MET A 57 15.17 10.46 -1.75
CA MET A 57 14.84 10.56 -3.17
C MET A 57 15.29 11.92 -3.74
N GLN A 58 15.04 13.02 -3.03
CA GLN A 58 15.55 14.35 -3.41
C GLN A 58 17.08 14.35 -3.47
N ALA A 59 17.76 13.86 -2.43
CA ALA A 59 19.23 13.82 -2.40
C ALA A 59 19.84 12.96 -3.52
N ALA A 60 19.24 11.80 -3.84
CA ALA A 60 19.69 10.98 -4.96
C ALA A 60 19.50 11.69 -6.32
N THR A 61 18.43 12.48 -6.44
CA THR A 61 18.15 13.30 -7.64
C THR A 61 19.15 14.44 -7.78
N ASP A 62 19.49 15.12 -6.69
CA ASP A 62 20.50 16.17 -6.69
C ASP A 62 21.89 15.62 -7.02
N ALA A 63 22.22 14.43 -6.50
CA ALA A 63 23.43 13.72 -6.87
C ALA A 63 23.48 13.40 -8.38
N LEU A 64 22.37 12.94 -8.97
CA LEU A 64 22.28 12.77 -10.43
C LEU A 64 22.47 14.09 -11.18
N ARG A 65 21.84 15.18 -10.73
CA ARG A 65 21.96 16.51 -11.35
C ARG A 65 23.41 17.01 -11.41
N SER A 66 24.26 16.58 -10.48
CA SER A 66 25.68 16.96 -10.46
C SER A 66 26.54 16.20 -11.48
N ARG A 67 26.00 15.18 -12.15
CA ARG A 67 26.73 14.38 -13.15
C ARG A 67 26.69 15.09 -14.51
N PRO A 68 27.85 15.24 -15.20
CA PRO A 68 27.92 15.96 -16.47
C PRO A 68 26.96 15.42 -17.56
N ASP A 69 26.79 14.11 -17.59
CA ASP A 69 25.99 13.43 -18.63
C ASP A 69 24.50 13.30 -18.27
N ALA A 70 24.09 13.81 -17.09
CA ALA A 70 22.72 13.66 -16.60
C ALA A 70 21.85 14.87 -16.93
N ASP A 71 21.22 14.85 -18.10
CA ASP A 71 20.17 15.82 -18.44
C ASP A 71 18.82 15.43 -17.83
N LEU A 72 18.56 15.90 -16.61
CA LEU A 72 17.28 15.67 -15.93
C LEU A 72 16.09 16.38 -16.63
N GLN A 73 16.32 17.39 -17.48
CA GLN A 73 15.25 18.03 -18.24
C GLN A 73 14.76 17.14 -19.39
N ALA A 74 15.60 16.21 -19.86
CA ALA A 74 15.24 15.22 -20.87
C ALA A 74 14.50 13.99 -20.31
N VAL A 75 14.18 13.96 -19.01
CA VAL A 75 13.40 12.88 -18.39
C VAL A 75 11.95 12.93 -18.86
N GLN A 76 11.50 11.86 -19.51
CA GLN A 76 10.15 11.75 -20.07
C GLN A 76 9.20 10.96 -19.16
N ALA A 77 9.74 10.08 -18.31
CA ALA A 77 8.97 9.26 -17.39
C ALA A 77 9.80 8.87 -16.16
N ILE A 78 9.09 8.60 -15.06
CA ILE A 78 9.66 8.13 -13.80
C ILE A 78 9.09 6.75 -13.46
N GLY A 79 9.95 5.79 -13.18
CA GLY A 79 9.61 4.47 -12.63
C GLY A 79 9.99 4.38 -11.15
N ILE A 80 9.17 3.71 -10.34
CA ILE A 80 9.40 3.54 -8.90
C ILE A 80 9.26 2.07 -8.53
N THR A 81 10.32 1.49 -7.98
CA THR A 81 10.32 0.19 -7.28
C THR A 81 10.55 0.41 -5.79
N TYR A 82 10.16 -0.55 -4.96
CA TYR A 82 10.20 -0.38 -3.51
C TYR A 82 10.22 -1.71 -2.74
N GLN A 83 10.63 -1.61 -1.48
CA GLN A 83 10.38 -2.65 -0.47
C GLN A 83 8.87 -2.92 -0.31
N MET A 84 8.45 -4.13 -0.67
CA MET A 84 7.03 -4.55 -0.68
C MET A 84 6.42 -4.63 0.72
N HIS A 85 5.11 -4.79 0.84
CA HIS A 85 4.37 -5.07 2.09
C HIS A 85 4.40 -3.96 3.16
N GLY A 86 4.99 -2.80 2.86
CA GLY A 86 5.00 -1.66 3.78
C GLY A 86 3.61 -1.05 3.93
N LEU A 87 3.30 -0.54 5.13
CA LEU A 87 2.08 0.23 5.39
C LEU A 87 2.43 1.69 5.65
N VAL A 88 1.99 2.58 4.76
CA VAL A 88 1.97 4.03 4.94
C VAL A 88 0.54 4.49 5.15
N LEU A 89 0.33 5.34 6.16
CA LEU A 89 -0.95 5.95 6.47
C LEU A 89 -0.82 7.45 6.38
N VAL A 90 -1.74 8.09 5.65
CA VAL A 90 -1.78 9.55 5.52
C VAL A 90 -3.15 10.09 5.90
N ASP A 91 -3.17 11.35 6.33
CA ASP A 91 -4.39 12.12 6.57
C ASP A 91 -4.91 12.82 5.29
N GLU A 92 -5.96 13.62 5.44
CA GLU A 92 -6.60 14.36 4.34
C GLU A 92 -5.66 15.41 3.69
N ASN A 93 -4.60 15.81 4.38
CA ASN A 93 -3.57 16.70 3.87
C ASN A 93 -2.39 15.92 3.24
N HIS A 94 -2.51 14.60 3.11
CA HIS A 94 -1.47 13.69 2.64
C HIS A 94 -0.22 13.64 3.54
N GLU A 95 -0.35 14.06 4.81
CA GLU A 95 0.73 13.98 5.78
C GLU A 95 0.75 12.62 6.46
N ALA A 96 1.96 12.07 6.65
CA ALA A 96 2.14 10.76 7.25
C ALA A 96 1.75 10.79 8.73
N LEU A 97 0.82 9.91 9.13
CA LEU A 97 0.26 9.88 10.48
C LEU A 97 1.17 9.21 11.52
N ARG A 98 2.04 8.32 11.05
CA ARG A 98 3.00 7.54 11.85
C ARG A 98 4.15 7.05 10.96
N PRO A 99 5.30 6.62 11.52
CA PRO A 99 6.33 5.91 10.75
C PRO A 99 5.74 4.72 10.00
N ALA A 100 6.15 4.44 8.77
CA ALA A 100 5.64 3.29 8.03
C ALA A 100 6.02 1.98 8.73
N ILE A 101 5.08 1.03 8.84
CA ILE A 101 5.41 -0.34 9.25
C ILE A 101 5.97 -1.07 8.02
N ILE A 102 7.27 -1.35 8.00
CA ILE A 102 7.95 -1.89 6.82
C ILE A 102 7.90 -3.42 6.77
N TRP A 103 8.40 -4.02 5.67
CA TRP A 103 8.31 -5.45 5.39
C TRP A 103 8.93 -6.34 6.47
N ALA A 104 10.03 -5.89 7.09
CA ALA A 104 10.78 -6.62 8.10
C ALA A 104 10.09 -6.71 9.48
N ASP A 105 8.98 -6.00 9.65
CA ASP A 105 8.17 -6.05 10.86
C ASP A 105 7.50 -7.43 11.02
N SER A 106 7.09 -7.79 12.24
CA SER A 106 6.33 -9.03 12.53
C SER A 106 5.15 -8.83 13.49
N ARG A 107 4.77 -7.60 13.83
CA ARG A 107 3.76 -7.30 14.86
C ARG A 107 2.35 -7.75 14.51
N ALA A 108 2.04 -7.97 13.23
CA ALA A 108 0.73 -8.37 12.75
C ALA A 108 0.69 -9.83 12.23
N VAL A 109 1.74 -10.63 12.48
CA VAL A 109 1.79 -12.05 12.06
C VAL A 109 0.58 -12.83 12.58
N ASP A 110 0.22 -12.67 13.86
CA ASP A 110 -0.90 -13.40 14.46
C ASP A 110 -2.25 -12.95 13.88
N ILE A 111 -2.40 -11.66 13.56
CA ILE A 111 -3.59 -11.12 12.87
C ILE A 111 -3.73 -11.73 11.48
N GLY A 112 -2.63 -11.86 10.74
CA GLY A 112 -2.64 -12.53 9.45
C GLY A 112 -2.96 -14.01 9.55
N ARG A 113 -2.46 -14.70 10.59
CA ARG A 113 -2.78 -16.11 10.84
C ARG A 113 -4.27 -16.30 11.15
N GLU A 114 -4.83 -15.44 11.99
CA GLU A 114 -6.26 -15.39 12.30
C GLU A 114 -7.09 -15.20 11.01
N ALA A 115 -6.71 -14.21 10.19
CA ALA A 115 -7.38 -13.92 8.92
C ALA A 115 -7.29 -15.10 7.94
N PHE A 116 -6.14 -15.77 7.85
CA PHE A 116 -5.95 -16.92 6.97
C PHE A 116 -6.88 -18.10 7.33
N GLY A 117 -7.08 -18.33 8.64
CA GLY A 117 -8.03 -19.33 9.13
C GLY A 117 -9.48 -18.91 8.87
N ALA A 118 -9.83 -17.67 9.18
CA ALA A 118 -11.20 -17.16 9.06
C ALA A 118 -11.69 -17.07 7.61
N LEU A 119 -10.83 -16.67 6.67
CA LEU A 119 -11.16 -16.57 5.24
C LEU A 119 -11.16 -17.93 4.53
N GLY A 120 -10.59 -18.96 5.16
CA GLY A 120 -10.34 -20.26 4.53
C GLY A 120 -9.03 -20.24 3.74
N THR A 121 -8.13 -21.16 4.10
CA THR A 121 -6.77 -21.24 3.54
C THR A 121 -6.78 -21.48 2.03
N ASP A 122 -7.61 -22.40 1.58
CA ASP A 122 -7.81 -22.76 0.16
C ASP A 122 -8.39 -21.61 -0.67
N TRP A 123 -9.29 -20.80 -0.08
CA TRP A 123 -9.78 -19.59 -0.72
C TRP A 123 -8.66 -18.57 -0.89
N CYS A 124 -7.90 -18.28 0.17
CA CYS A 124 -6.78 -17.34 0.12
C CYS A 124 -5.74 -17.75 -0.93
N LEU A 125 -5.35 -19.03 -0.98
CA LEU A 125 -4.36 -19.51 -1.94
C LEU A 125 -4.85 -19.43 -3.40
N ARG A 126 -6.15 -19.61 -3.66
CA ARG A 126 -6.70 -19.50 -5.03
C ARG A 126 -7.02 -18.07 -5.47
N HIS A 127 -7.42 -17.21 -4.54
CA HIS A 127 -7.90 -15.86 -4.85
C HIS A 127 -6.85 -14.77 -4.58
N LEU A 128 -6.04 -14.90 -3.54
CA LEU A 128 -5.02 -13.91 -3.16
C LEU A 128 -3.61 -14.36 -3.57
N LEU A 129 -3.45 -15.64 -3.95
CA LEU A 129 -2.17 -16.32 -4.21
C LEU A 129 -1.17 -16.22 -3.04
N ASN A 130 -1.66 -15.92 -1.83
CA ASN A 130 -0.85 -15.62 -0.65
C ASN A 130 -1.62 -15.97 0.62
N SER A 131 -0.89 -16.25 1.71
CA SER A 131 -1.43 -16.12 3.06
C SER A 131 -1.38 -14.66 3.50
N PRO A 132 -2.42 -14.10 4.16
CA PRO A 132 -2.41 -12.72 4.66
C PRO A 132 -1.17 -12.36 5.51
N GLY A 133 -0.66 -13.27 6.34
CA GLY A 133 0.63 -13.14 7.02
C GLY A 133 0.86 -11.77 7.70
N ASN A 134 2.09 -11.24 7.63
CA ASN A 134 2.37 -9.87 8.07
C ASN A 134 2.22 -8.85 6.93
N PHE A 135 1.34 -9.08 5.95
CA PHE A 135 1.24 -8.18 4.80
C PHE A 135 0.39 -6.94 5.13
N THR A 136 0.30 -6.01 4.18
CA THR A 136 -0.19 -4.65 4.41
C THR A 136 -1.58 -4.61 5.05
N ALA A 137 -2.51 -5.48 4.65
CA ALA A 137 -3.84 -5.56 5.26
C ALA A 137 -3.80 -5.96 6.74
N ALA A 138 -2.96 -6.93 7.12
CA ALA A 138 -2.80 -7.35 8.51
C ALA A 138 -2.21 -6.22 9.38
N LYS A 139 -1.24 -5.47 8.84
CA LYS A 139 -0.67 -4.28 9.51
C LYS A 139 -1.72 -3.19 9.71
N LEU A 140 -2.59 -2.97 8.72
CA LEU A 140 -3.67 -1.99 8.82
C LEU A 140 -4.67 -2.40 9.92
N ALA A 141 -5.04 -3.68 9.97
CA ALA A 141 -5.87 -4.21 11.05
C ALA A 141 -5.18 -4.11 12.43
N TRP A 142 -3.85 -4.26 12.48
CA TRP A 142 -3.10 -4.02 13.72
C TRP A 142 -3.23 -2.57 14.20
N VAL A 143 -3.05 -1.59 13.31
CA VAL A 143 -3.21 -0.16 13.65
C VAL A 143 -4.65 0.11 14.11
N GLN A 144 -5.65 -0.42 13.41
CA GLN A 144 -7.04 -0.28 13.82
C GLN A 144 -7.32 -0.79 15.24
N ARG A 145 -6.72 -1.93 15.63
CA ARG A 145 -6.94 -2.57 16.93
C ARG A 145 -6.13 -1.92 18.06
N ASN A 146 -4.94 -1.39 17.77
CA ASN A 146 -3.95 -0.98 18.78
C ASN A 146 -3.69 0.53 18.83
N GLU A 147 -3.98 1.26 17.75
CA GLU A 147 -3.78 2.71 17.61
C GLU A 147 -5.06 3.36 17.03
N PRO A 148 -6.23 3.24 17.70
CA PRO A 148 -7.51 3.70 17.16
C PRO A 148 -7.53 5.21 16.85
N ASP A 149 -6.89 6.03 17.69
CA ASP A 149 -6.79 7.48 17.46
C ASP A 149 -6.01 7.83 16.17
N VAL A 150 -5.03 7.00 15.81
CA VAL A 150 -4.32 7.14 14.53
C VAL A 150 -5.21 6.65 13.39
N TYR A 151 -5.86 5.50 13.56
CA TYR A 151 -6.75 4.92 12.55
C TYR A 151 -7.90 5.85 12.18
N ASP A 152 -8.48 6.54 13.15
CA ASP A 152 -9.61 7.47 12.95
C ASP A 152 -9.25 8.66 12.06
N ARG A 153 -7.96 9.01 11.98
CA ARG A 153 -7.43 10.10 11.13
C ARG A 153 -7.00 9.62 9.75
N VAL A 154 -7.01 8.31 9.48
CA VAL A 154 -6.55 7.76 8.21
C VAL A 154 -7.47 8.16 7.07
N HIS A 155 -6.94 8.94 6.14
CA HIS A 155 -7.59 9.22 4.86
C HIS A 155 -7.30 8.12 3.84
N LYS A 156 -6.03 7.70 3.73
CA LYS A 156 -5.59 6.62 2.81
C LYS A 156 -4.54 5.72 3.46
N ALA A 157 -4.61 4.45 3.11
CA ALA A 157 -3.54 3.48 3.30
C ALA A 157 -2.87 3.19 1.96
N MET A 158 -1.54 3.11 1.93
CA MET A 158 -0.78 2.94 0.69
C MET A 158 0.57 2.25 0.94
N LEU A 159 1.20 1.83 -0.15
CA LEU A 159 2.52 1.21 -0.14
C LEU A 159 3.66 2.25 -0.16
N PRO A 160 4.91 1.87 0.15
CA PRO A 160 6.03 2.81 0.14
C PRO A 160 6.23 3.54 -1.19
N GLY A 161 6.10 2.84 -2.33
CA GLY A 161 6.20 3.46 -3.64
C GLY A 161 5.04 4.40 -3.97
N ASP A 162 3.82 4.01 -3.59
CA ASP A 162 2.61 4.82 -3.78
C ASP A 162 2.73 6.15 -3.02
N TYR A 163 3.35 6.15 -1.84
CA TYR A 163 3.62 7.39 -1.09
C TYR A 163 4.57 8.32 -1.84
N LEU A 164 5.67 7.83 -2.42
CA LEU A 164 6.56 8.71 -3.21
C LEU A 164 5.90 9.17 -4.51
N ALA A 165 5.10 8.32 -5.16
CA ALA A 165 4.29 8.72 -6.30
C ALA A 165 3.30 9.84 -5.92
N LEU A 166 2.65 9.75 -4.75
CA LEU A 166 1.80 10.81 -4.20
C LEU A 166 2.59 12.10 -3.98
N ARG A 167 3.79 12.03 -3.41
CA ARG A 167 4.64 13.23 -3.20
C ARG A 167 5.07 13.89 -4.52
N LEU A 168 5.31 13.11 -5.58
CA LEU A 168 5.68 13.62 -6.90
C LEU A 168 4.49 14.22 -7.66
N THR A 169 3.29 13.66 -7.49
CA THR A 169 2.14 13.93 -8.38
C THR A 169 0.96 14.63 -7.71
N GLY A 170 0.93 14.68 -6.38
CA GLY A 170 -0.23 15.09 -5.59
C GLY A 170 -1.44 14.13 -5.70
N THR A 171 -1.31 13.00 -6.39
CA THR A 171 -2.41 12.08 -6.68
C THR A 171 -2.21 10.74 -6.02
N VAL A 172 -3.22 10.28 -5.28
CA VAL A 172 -3.20 8.96 -4.62
C VAL A 172 -3.57 7.87 -5.65
N ARG A 173 -2.62 6.98 -5.97
CA ARG A 173 -2.79 5.85 -6.91
C ARG A 173 -2.03 4.62 -6.41
N THR A 174 -2.44 3.45 -6.89
CA THR A 174 -1.70 2.18 -6.74
C THR A 174 -1.95 1.31 -7.98
N THR A 175 -1.38 0.10 -7.99
CA THR A 175 -1.51 -0.88 -9.07
C THR A 175 -2.17 -2.18 -8.58
N PRO A 176 -2.70 -3.03 -9.48
CA PRO A 176 -3.17 -4.37 -9.12
C PRO A 176 -2.09 -5.19 -8.39
N SER A 177 -0.83 -5.12 -8.83
CA SER A 177 0.30 -5.79 -8.17
C SER A 177 0.51 -5.26 -6.74
N GLY A 178 0.39 -3.94 -6.55
CA GLY A 178 0.42 -3.31 -5.22
C GLY A 178 -0.70 -3.81 -4.30
N LEU A 179 -1.92 -3.91 -4.80
CA LEU A 179 -3.01 -4.48 -4.00
C LEU A 179 -2.80 -5.97 -3.70
N SER A 180 -2.20 -6.71 -4.63
CA SER A 180 -1.87 -8.12 -4.43
C SER A 180 -0.84 -8.33 -3.32
N GLU A 181 0.23 -7.53 -3.26
CA GLU A 181 1.20 -7.61 -2.16
C GLU A 181 0.61 -7.23 -0.80
N GLY A 182 -0.47 -6.43 -0.81
CA GLY A 182 -1.23 -6.08 0.38
C GLY A 182 -2.25 -7.13 0.81
N THR A 183 -2.42 -8.24 0.08
CA THR A 183 -3.54 -9.20 0.21
C THR A 183 -4.93 -8.59 0.03
N LEU A 184 -5.05 -7.65 -0.91
CA LEU A 184 -6.28 -6.89 -1.20
C LEU A 184 -6.79 -7.07 -2.63
N TRP A 185 -6.14 -7.92 -3.42
CA TRP A 185 -6.50 -8.21 -4.82
C TRP A 185 -6.98 -9.66 -4.97
N ASP A 186 -8.14 -9.84 -5.59
CA ASP A 186 -8.67 -11.14 -5.98
C ASP A 186 -8.29 -11.41 -7.44
N VAL A 187 -7.30 -12.29 -7.64
CA VAL A 187 -6.75 -12.60 -8.97
C VAL A 187 -7.75 -13.27 -9.89
N GLN A 188 -8.72 -14.02 -9.34
CA GLN A 188 -9.74 -14.68 -10.15
C GLN A 188 -10.77 -13.69 -10.66
N ARG A 189 -11.09 -12.68 -9.85
CA ARG A 189 -12.03 -11.63 -10.23
C ARG A 189 -11.40 -10.47 -11.00
N GLN A 190 -10.08 -10.35 -10.95
CA GLN A 190 -9.35 -9.15 -11.38
C GLN A 190 -9.95 -7.88 -10.75
N GLY A 191 -10.13 -7.91 -9.43
CA GLY A 191 -10.74 -6.84 -8.66
C GLY A 191 -10.31 -6.85 -7.19
N LEU A 192 -10.83 -5.91 -6.40
CA LEU A 192 -10.61 -5.90 -4.95
C LEU A 192 -11.11 -7.21 -4.32
N ALA A 193 -10.32 -7.73 -3.39
CA ALA A 193 -10.75 -8.82 -2.53
C ALA A 193 -11.93 -8.31 -1.68
N VAL A 194 -13.09 -8.91 -1.85
CA VAL A 194 -14.29 -8.61 -1.07
C VAL A 194 -14.80 -9.89 -0.45
N ASP A 195 -15.07 -9.83 0.86
CA ASP A 195 -15.71 -10.92 1.58
C ASP A 195 -17.14 -11.11 1.05
N ARG A 196 -17.46 -12.33 0.61
CA ARG A 196 -18.80 -12.70 0.12
C ARG A 196 -19.83 -12.82 1.25
N SER A 197 -19.44 -12.85 2.52
CA SER A 197 -20.38 -12.92 3.65
C SER A 197 -21.31 -11.71 3.74
N THR A 198 -20.93 -10.58 3.14
CA THR A 198 -21.71 -9.32 3.15
C THR A 198 -22.47 -9.03 1.87
N THR A 199 -22.30 -9.83 0.80
CA THR A 199 -22.94 -9.54 -0.50
C THR A 199 -24.36 -10.09 -0.65
N SER A 200 -25.02 -10.52 0.43
CA SER A 200 -26.42 -10.97 0.39
C SER A 200 -27.47 -9.88 0.68
N THR A 201 -27.06 -8.63 0.96
CA THR A 201 -28.01 -7.53 1.20
C THR A 201 -27.76 -6.34 0.27
N SER A 202 -28.34 -6.40 -0.93
CA SER A 202 -28.94 -5.21 -1.59
C SER A 202 -29.53 -5.59 -2.96
N THR A 203 -30.78 -6.08 -2.97
CA THR A 203 -31.70 -5.76 -4.07
C THR A 203 -33.13 -5.71 -3.54
N ARG A 204 -33.60 -4.50 -3.21
CA ARG A 204 -34.98 -3.96 -3.38
C ARG A 204 -35.29 -2.94 -2.28
N ALA A 205 -35.22 -1.67 -2.65
CA ALA A 205 -36.01 -0.62 -2.00
C ALA A 205 -37.30 -0.43 -2.80
N SER A 206 -38.42 -0.96 -2.30
CA SER A 206 -39.76 -0.43 -2.57
C SER A 206 -40.78 -0.91 -1.52
N GLY A 207 -41.34 0.05 -0.76
CA GLY A 207 -42.74 0.04 -0.30
C GLY A 207 -43.18 -0.77 0.93
N ARG A 208 -43.54 -0.02 2.00
CA ARG A 208 -44.65 -0.23 2.99
C ARG A 208 -44.60 -1.42 3.99
N LEU A 209 -44.80 -1.07 5.28
CA LEU A 209 -45.10 -1.87 6.50
C LEU A 209 -46.56 -2.43 6.52
N PRO A 210 -47.07 -3.20 7.53
CA PRO A 210 -46.48 -4.05 8.63
C PRO A 210 -47.19 -5.43 8.88
N SER A 211 -46.66 -6.31 9.78
CA SER A 211 -47.37 -7.08 10.88
C SER A 211 -46.61 -8.34 11.41
N ARG A 212 -46.62 -8.58 12.74
CA ARG A 212 -46.07 -9.74 13.54
C ARG A 212 -47.10 -10.92 13.65
N PRO A 213 -46.89 -12.14 14.27
CA PRO A 213 -45.89 -12.57 15.31
C PRO A 213 -45.29 -14.05 15.29
N PHE A 214 -44.15 -14.25 16.01
CA PHE A 214 -43.52 -15.39 16.79
C PHE A 214 -43.73 -16.92 16.48
N PRO A 215 -43.00 -17.91 17.09
CA PRO A 215 -41.60 -18.02 17.59
C PRO A 215 -40.86 -19.36 17.21
N SER A 216 -39.52 -19.46 17.38
CA SER A 216 -38.84 -20.61 18.04
C SER A 216 -37.30 -20.47 18.04
N ARG A 217 -36.67 -20.99 19.11
CA ARG A 217 -35.25 -20.95 19.48
C ARG A 217 -34.28 -21.29 18.34
N ALA A 218 -33.35 -20.38 18.07
CA ALA A 218 -32.13 -20.62 17.29
C ALA A 218 -30.90 -20.63 18.20
N PRO A 219 -29.86 -21.42 17.89
CA PRO A 219 -28.57 -21.39 18.59
C PRO A 219 -27.91 -20.01 18.44
N SER A 220 -27.11 -19.62 19.44
CA SER A 220 -26.39 -18.34 19.47
C SER A 220 -25.71 -18.04 18.13
N PRO A 221 -25.87 -16.83 17.56
CA PRO A 221 -25.23 -16.51 16.29
C PRO A 221 -23.71 -16.50 16.46
N PRO A 222 -22.94 -16.93 15.43
CA PRO A 222 -21.52 -16.61 15.37
C PRO A 222 -21.34 -15.08 15.43
N PRO A 223 -20.19 -14.57 15.93
CA PRO A 223 -19.92 -13.14 15.96
C PRO A 223 -20.13 -12.53 14.56
N PRO A 224 -20.67 -11.32 14.45
CA PRO A 224 -20.95 -10.71 13.16
C PRO A 224 -19.65 -10.59 12.34
N PRO A 225 -19.70 -10.76 11.00
CA PRO A 225 -18.56 -10.54 10.13
C PRO A 225 -18.08 -9.10 10.33
N GLN A 226 -16.83 -8.93 10.77
CA GLN A 226 -16.20 -7.64 11.00
C GLN A 226 -15.88 -7.01 9.62
N PRO A 227 -16.51 -5.89 9.23
CA PRO A 227 -16.18 -5.22 7.97
C PRO A 227 -14.82 -4.53 8.11
N TRP A 228 -13.76 -5.21 7.71
CA TRP A 228 -12.39 -4.68 7.66
C TRP A 228 -12.20 -3.59 6.59
N ALA A 229 -13.23 -3.27 5.82
CA ALA A 229 -13.23 -2.24 4.81
C ALA A 229 -14.37 -1.26 5.08
N CYS A 230 -14.09 -0.07 5.63
CA CYS A 230 -14.96 1.12 5.42
C CYS A 230 -14.40 2.50 5.85
N ARG A 231 -13.12 2.69 6.20
CA ARG A 231 -12.58 4.07 6.34
C ARG A 231 -11.24 4.30 5.65
N ALA A 232 -10.25 3.43 5.88
CA ALA A 232 -8.98 3.50 5.16
C ALA A 232 -9.12 2.93 3.73
N ALA A 233 -9.45 3.78 2.76
CA ALA A 233 -9.49 3.36 1.36
C ALA A 233 -8.07 3.23 0.81
N PHE A 234 -7.73 2.08 0.23
CA PHE A 234 -6.59 2.02 -0.68
C PHE A 234 -6.92 2.85 -1.93
N PRO A 235 -5.95 3.60 -2.49
CA PRO A 235 -6.16 4.26 -3.77
C PRO A 235 -6.57 3.25 -4.84
N TRP A 236 -7.58 3.56 -5.64
CA TRP A 236 -8.03 2.71 -6.74
C TRP A 236 -8.02 3.51 -8.04
N PRO A 237 -7.48 2.98 -9.15
CA PRO A 237 -7.68 3.60 -10.44
C PRO A 237 -9.13 3.40 -10.93
N THR A 238 -9.97 4.43 -10.74
CA THR A 238 -11.27 4.50 -11.42
C THR A 238 -11.06 4.93 -12.89
N GLY A 239 -10.81 3.97 -13.77
CA GLY A 239 -10.75 4.22 -15.22
C GLY A 239 -9.91 3.19 -15.98
N ARG A 240 -10.36 2.80 -17.19
CA ARG A 240 -9.56 1.97 -18.12
C ARG A 240 -8.21 2.65 -18.33
N ALA A 241 -7.14 1.88 -18.20
CA ALA A 241 -5.78 2.34 -18.42
C ALA A 241 -5.63 2.93 -19.83
N THR A 242 -5.56 4.25 -19.93
CA THR A 242 -4.90 4.95 -21.02
C THR A 242 -3.55 5.41 -20.50
N SER A 243 -2.47 5.08 -21.21
CA SER A 243 -1.07 5.35 -20.83
C SER A 243 -0.87 6.76 -20.22
N PRO A 244 -0.32 6.88 -19.01
CA PRO A 244 -0.08 8.19 -18.41
C PRO A 244 1.32 8.69 -18.82
N THR A 245 1.41 9.43 -19.92
CA THR A 245 2.51 10.38 -20.14
C THR A 245 2.23 11.63 -19.31
N THR A 246 2.59 11.61 -18.03
CA THR A 246 2.60 12.82 -17.20
C THR A 246 3.91 13.55 -17.47
N ARG A 247 3.87 14.66 -18.21
CA ARG A 247 5.02 15.56 -18.32
C ARG A 247 5.21 16.26 -16.97
N PHE A 248 6.32 15.95 -16.32
CA PHE A 248 6.81 16.72 -15.16
C PHE A 248 7.41 18.02 -15.70
N ARG A 249 6.99 19.17 -15.15
CA ARG A 249 7.59 20.48 -15.40
C ARG A 249 8.63 20.78 -14.33
#